data_AF-A0A3L6RPF8-F1
#
_entry.id   AF-A0A3L6RPF8-F1
#
_cell.length_a   1.000
_cell.length_b   1.000
_cell.length_c   1.000
_cell.angle_alpha   90.00
_cell.angle_beta   90.00
_cell.angle_gamma   90.00
#
_symmetry.space_group_name_H-M   'P 1'
#
loop_
_entity.id
_entity.type
_entity.pdbx_description
1 polymer ?
#
loop_
_entity_poly.entity_id
_entity_poly.type
_entity_poly.pdbx_seq_one_letter_code
_entity_poly.pdbx_strand_id
1 'polypeptide(L)'
;MLWTELKDMFTFPEGVDEEIVKKCALRKMALAFSTFKKKLFANYAKKDKEPNWGDLPQVKPYWEEFKQYKLSEDAQELSENGKLNASNKKYNHHLGSAWYKKAIRKWQKMEQDLMDRDIRPVIWDFPERSKWWLFANDVTLNQEDGSLVVPHQMEEVARDLVTAIEEAREGTFHPQRENDELTRALKNPEHPRRTHSISMVPWKVDWAGDSSYKTHRKKKAEQDNKIHALQ
;
A
#
# COMPACT_ATOMS: atom_id res chain seq x y z
N MET A 1 -10.62 -28.06 -9.04
CA MET A 1 -11.74 -28.51 -8.19
C MET A 1 -12.67 -27.34 -7.87
N LEU A 2 -12.30 -26.35 -7.05
CA LEU A 2 -13.24 -25.26 -6.71
C LEU A 2 -13.79 -24.43 -7.90
N TRP A 3 -12.96 -24.11 -8.90
CA TRP A 3 -13.45 -23.38 -10.09
C TRP A 3 -14.33 -24.24 -10.98
N THR A 4 -14.04 -25.53 -11.12
CA THR A 4 -14.79 -26.42 -12.02
C THR A 4 -16.19 -26.67 -11.47
N GLU A 5 -16.31 -26.94 -10.18
CA GLU A 5 -17.62 -27.08 -9.50
C GLU A 5 -18.43 -25.79 -9.55
N LEU A 6 -17.78 -24.64 -9.33
CA LEU A 6 -18.44 -23.35 -9.45
C LEU A 6 -18.90 -23.08 -10.89
N LYS A 7 -18.07 -23.43 -11.88
CA LYS A 7 -18.36 -23.21 -13.30
C LYS A 7 -19.64 -23.93 -13.72
N ASP A 8 -19.85 -25.15 -13.23
CA ASP A 8 -21.01 -25.98 -13.56
C ASP A 8 -22.35 -25.38 -13.09
N MET A 9 -22.31 -24.42 -12.14
CA MET A 9 -23.50 -23.72 -11.64
C MET A 9 -23.90 -22.48 -12.47
N PHE A 10 -23.08 -22.06 -13.43
CA PHE A 10 -23.31 -20.82 -14.20
C PHE A 10 -23.24 -21.07 -15.70
N THR A 11 -24.14 -20.43 -16.45
CA THR A 11 -24.06 -20.31 -17.91
C THR A 11 -23.43 -18.97 -18.27
N PHE A 12 -22.38 -18.98 -19.08
CA PHE A 12 -21.71 -17.76 -19.54
C PHE A 12 -22.27 -17.30 -20.89
N PRO A 13 -22.53 -16.00 -21.09
CA PRO A 13 -22.88 -15.47 -22.39
C PRO A 13 -21.70 -15.54 -23.36
N GLU A 14 -22.02 -15.53 -24.66
CA GLU A 14 -21.03 -15.64 -25.74
C GLU A 14 -20.07 -14.44 -25.74
N GLY A 15 -18.77 -14.69 -25.90
CA GLY A 15 -17.73 -13.64 -25.90
C GLY A 15 -17.16 -13.27 -24.52
N VAL A 16 -17.55 -13.95 -23.43
CA VAL A 16 -16.96 -13.74 -22.10
C VAL A 16 -15.58 -14.39 -22.00
N ASP A 17 -14.60 -13.60 -21.54
CA ASP A 17 -13.29 -14.12 -21.14
C ASP A 17 -13.41 -14.92 -19.83
N GLU A 18 -13.47 -16.24 -19.96
CA GLU A 18 -13.56 -17.16 -18.82
C GLU A 18 -12.38 -17.03 -17.85
N GLU A 19 -11.20 -16.63 -18.32
CA GLU A 19 -10.01 -16.51 -17.47
C GLU A 19 -10.14 -15.32 -16.52
N ILE A 20 -10.70 -14.20 -17.01
CA ILE A 20 -11.04 -13.05 -16.17
C ILE A 20 -12.08 -13.44 -15.11
N VAL A 21 -13.14 -14.15 -15.52
CA VAL A 21 -14.19 -14.58 -14.59
C VAL A 21 -13.62 -15.52 -13.52
N LYS A 22 -12.80 -16.50 -13.92
CA LYS A 22 -12.09 -17.41 -13.03
C LYS A 22 -11.26 -16.66 -11.99
N LYS A 23 -10.43 -15.72 -12.43
CA LYS A 23 -9.61 -14.88 -11.53
C LYS A 23 -10.48 -14.12 -10.54
N CYS A 24 -11.58 -13.54 -11.01
CA CYS A 24 -12.49 -12.78 -10.17
C CYS A 24 -13.22 -13.66 -9.13
N ALA A 25 -13.69 -14.84 -9.54
CA ALA A 25 -14.36 -15.80 -8.68
C ALA A 25 -13.43 -16.34 -7.59
N LEU A 26 -12.23 -16.81 -7.96
CA LEU A 26 -11.24 -17.31 -7.00
C LEU A 26 -10.84 -16.22 -5.98
N ARG A 27 -10.70 -14.96 -6.43
CA ARG A 27 -10.45 -13.83 -5.52
C ARG A 27 -11.59 -13.63 -4.52
N LYS A 28 -12.84 -13.70 -4.96
CA LYS A 28 -14.02 -13.59 -4.08
C LYS A 28 -14.09 -14.75 -3.08
N MET A 29 -13.85 -15.98 -3.53
CA MET A 29 -13.84 -17.16 -2.66
C MET A 29 -12.74 -17.07 -1.59
N ALA A 30 -11.53 -16.67 -1.97
CA ALA A 30 -10.43 -16.47 -1.03
C ALA A 30 -10.78 -15.41 0.04
N LEU A 31 -11.42 -14.30 -0.37
CA LEU A 31 -11.88 -13.27 0.56
C LEU A 31 -12.96 -13.78 1.51
N ALA A 32 -13.95 -14.51 0.98
CA ALA A 32 -15.02 -15.10 1.77
C ALA A 32 -14.47 -16.08 2.82
N PHE A 33 -13.57 -16.98 2.40
CA PHE A 33 -12.93 -17.95 3.30
C PHE A 33 -12.04 -17.27 4.36
N SER A 34 -11.29 -16.23 3.99
CA SER A 34 -10.52 -15.42 4.95
C SER A 34 -11.42 -14.76 5.99
N THR A 35 -12.55 -14.18 5.55
CA THR A 35 -13.53 -13.53 6.42
C THR A 35 -14.21 -14.53 7.34
N PHE A 36 -14.57 -15.70 6.81
CA PHE A 36 -15.12 -16.81 7.57
C PHE A 36 -14.18 -17.21 8.71
N LYS A 37 -12.89 -17.47 8.43
CA LYS A 37 -11.89 -17.82 9.46
C LYS A 37 -11.74 -16.74 10.53
N LYS A 38 -11.79 -15.45 10.15
CA LYS A 38 -11.73 -14.34 11.12
C LYS A 38 -12.92 -14.34 12.07
N LYS A 39 -14.14 -14.51 11.53
CA LYS A 39 -15.37 -14.61 12.34
C LYS A 39 -15.35 -15.85 13.23
N LEU A 40 -14.92 -16.98 12.68
CA LEU A 40 -14.78 -18.24 13.40
C LEU A 40 -13.85 -18.08 14.62
N PHE A 41 -12.68 -17.46 14.42
CA PHE A 41 -11.76 -17.17 15.53
C PHE A 41 -12.35 -16.19 16.55
N ALA A 42 -12.88 -15.05 16.10
CA ALA A 42 -13.35 -13.98 16.99
C ALA A 42 -14.58 -14.37 17.82
N ASN A 43 -15.49 -15.15 17.26
CA ASN A 43 -16.74 -15.52 17.91
C ASN A 43 -16.61 -16.76 18.79
N TYR A 44 -15.74 -17.69 18.43
CA TYR A 44 -15.66 -19.02 19.05
C TYR A 44 -14.31 -19.25 19.71
N ALA A 45 -13.24 -19.43 18.95
CA ALA A 45 -11.93 -19.83 19.49
C ALA A 45 -11.39 -18.84 20.53
N LYS A 46 -11.50 -17.53 20.29
CA LYS A 46 -11.06 -16.49 21.23
C LYS A 46 -11.86 -16.47 22.54
N LYS A 47 -13.10 -16.95 22.52
CA LYS A 47 -14.02 -16.97 23.67
C LYS A 47 -14.09 -18.34 24.34
N ASP A 48 -13.25 -19.28 23.90
CA ASP A 48 -13.27 -20.68 24.30
C ASP A 48 -14.67 -21.32 24.15
N LYS A 49 -15.32 -21.05 23.01
CA LYS A 49 -16.63 -21.60 22.64
C LYS A 49 -16.52 -22.44 21.38
N GLU A 50 -17.41 -23.41 21.24
CA GLU A 50 -17.57 -24.19 20.01
C GLU A 50 -18.69 -23.62 19.12
N PRO A 51 -18.51 -23.62 17.79
CA PRO A 51 -19.60 -23.41 16.85
C PRO A 51 -20.69 -24.49 16.95
N ASN A 52 -21.91 -24.16 16.55
CA ASN A 52 -22.93 -25.17 16.33
C ASN A 52 -22.51 -26.07 15.16
N TRP A 53 -22.18 -27.31 15.45
CA TRP A 53 -21.72 -28.27 14.45
C TRP A 53 -22.81 -28.71 13.47
N GLY A 54 -24.09 -28.49 13.79
CA GLY A 54 -25.19 -28.67 12.84
C GLY A 54 -25.10 -27.70 11.66
N ASP A 55 -24.63 -26.47 11.91
CA ASP A 55 -24.51 -25.43 10.89
C ASP A 55 -23.16 -25.49 10.15
N LEU A 56 -22.11 -25.99 10.82
CA LEU A 56 -20.74 -26.03 10.29
C LEU A 56 -20.10 -27.44 10.37
N PRO A 57 -20.74 -28.49 9.84
CA PRO A 57 -20.26 -29.86 9.97
C PRO A 57 -18.90 -30.06 9.29
N GLN A 58 -18.64 -29.35 8.19
CA GLN A 58 -17.40 -29.45 7.41
C GLN A 58 -16.17 -28.90 8.15
N VAL A 59 -16.36 -28.03 9.14
CA VAL A 59 -15.26 -27.38 9.88
C VAL A 59 -14.84 -28.22 11.08
N LYS A 60 -15.76 -29.01 11.63
CA LYS A 60 -15.56 -29.83 12.83
C LYS A 60 -14.27 -30.67 12.80
N PRO A 61 -13.91 -31.37 11.70
CA PRO A 61 -12.69 -32.19 11.67
C PRO A 61 -11.39 -31.37 11.83
N TYR A 62 -11.42 -30.09 11.46
CA TYR A 62 -10.26 -29.20 11.46
C TYR A 62 -10.22 -28.26 12.68
N TRP A 63 -11.17 -28.41 13.61
CA TRP A 63 -11.38 -27.44 14.69
C TRP A 63 -10.19 -27.37 15.66
N GLU A 64 -9.68 -28.51 16.11
CA GLU A 64 -8.57 -28.56 17.06
C GLU A 64 -7.28 -28.00 16.45
N GLU A 65 -6.94 -28.41 15.23
CA GLU A 65 -5.79 -27.88 14.49
C GLU A 65 -5.92 -26.36 14.27
N PHE A 66 -7.13 -25.89 13.92
CA PHE A 66 -7.40 -24.46 13.76
C PHE A 66 -7.23 -23.68 15.05
N LYS A 67 -7.73 -24.20 16.19
CA LYS A 67 -7.53 -23.57 17.51
C LYS A 67 -6.05 -23.52 17.86
N GLN A 68 -5.33 -24.64 17.74
CA GLN A 68 -3.89 -24.72 18.02
C GLN A 68 -3.11 -23.71 17.19
N TYR A 69 -3.34 -23.66 15.87
CA TYR A 69 -2.68 -22.70 15.00
C TYR A 69 -3.01 -21.25 15.36
N LYS A 70 -4.26 -20.94 15.73
CA LYS A 70 -4.66 -19.56 16.06
C LYS A 70 -4.23 -19.10 17.44
N LEU A 71 -4.01 -20.03 18.35
CA LEU A 71 -3.54 -19.77 19.71
C LEU A 71 -2.02 -19.92 19.84
N SER A 72 -1.32 -20.38 18.80
CA SER A 72 0.14 -20.45 18.82
C SER A 72 0.76 -19.07 19.02
N GLU A 73 1.90 -19.05 19.69
CA GLU A 73 2.67 -17.84 20.00
C GLU A 73 2.96 -17.03 18.72
N ASP A 74 3.50 -17.68 17.68
CA ASP A 74 3.77 -17.06 16.38
C ASP A 74 2.54 -16.36 15.78
N ALA A 75 1.36 -16.98 15.85
CA ALA A 75 0.15 -16.43 15.26
C ALA A 75 -0.39 -15.22 16.05
N GLN A 76 -0.21 -15.25 17.38
CA GLN A 76 -0.56 -14.13 18.26
C GLN A 76 0.42 -12.98 18.04
N GLU A 77 1.72 -13.24 17.99
CA GLU A 77 2.76 -12.23 17.76
C GLU A 77 2.55 -11.53 16.42
N LEU A 78 2.31 -12.29 15.34
CA LEU A 78 1.99 -11.72 14.02
C LEU A 78 0.73 -10.85 14.06
N SER A 79 -0.28 -11.27 14.81
CA SER A 79 -1.51 -10.50 14.99
C SER A 79 -1.27 -9.22 15.79
N GLU A 80 -0.44 -9.25 16.84
CA GLU A 80 -0.12 -8.09 17.67
C GLU A 80 0.75 -7.08 16.92
N ASN A 81 1.78 -7.55 16.24
CA ASN A 81 2.58 -6.72 15.34
C ASN A 81 1.70 -6.06 14.26
N GLY A 82 0.74 -6.79 13.71
CA GLY A 82 -0.25 -6.23 12.77
C GLY A 82 -1.11 -5.11 13.38
N LYS A 83 -1.52 -5.24 14.65
CA LYS A 83 -2.29 -4.21 15.36
C LYS A 83 -1.43 -2.98 15.68
N LEU A 84 -0.21 -3.19 16.17
CA LEU A 84 0.74 -2.10 16.45
C LEU A 84 1.06 -1.30 15.19
N ASN A 85 1.31 -2.00 14.07
CA ASN A 85 1.54 -1.36 12.78
C ASN A 85 0.31 -0.58 12.31
N ALA A 86 -0.90 -1.10 12.53
CA ALA A 86 -2.13 -0.41 12.18
C ALA A 86 -2.37 0.84 13.07
N SER A 87 -2.05 0.78 14.36
CA SER A 87 -2.17 1.94 15.27
C SER A 87 -1.14 3.02 15.00
N ASN A 88 0.04 2.65 14.48
CA ASN A 88 1.08 3.61 14.10
C ASN A 88 0.74 4.42 12.84
N LYS A 89 -0.36 4.08 12.14
CA LYS A 89 -0.80 4.82 10.96
C LYS A 89 -1.41 6.18 11.34
N LYS A 90 -0.56 7.20 11.45
CA LYS A 90 -0.92 8.59 11.80
C LYS A 90 -1.79 9.26 10.73
N TYR A 91 -1.49 9.06 9.45
CA TYR A 91 -2.17 9.72 8.33
C TYR A 91 -3.08 8.76 7.58
N ASN A 92 -4.38 9.08 7.55
CA ASN A 92 -5.39 8.29 6.88
C ASN A 92 -6.02 9.12 5.75
N HIS A 93 -5.80 8.71 4.50
CA HIS A 93 -6.55 9.23 3.35
C HIS A 93 -7.63 8.23 2.90
N HIS A 94 -8.68 8.75 2.26
CA HIS A 94 -9.81 7.95 1.74
C HIS A 94 -9.63 7.51 0.29
N LEU A 95 -8.50 7.83 -0.34
CA LEU A 95 -8.24 7.57 -1.74
C LEU A 95 -7.75 6.14 -2.00
N GLY A 96 -8.54 5.37 -2.76
CA GLY A 96 -8.09 4.08 -3.31
C GLY A 96 -7.25 4.23 -4.57
N SER A 97 -6.55 3.17 -5.00
CA SER A 97 -5.65 3.24 -6.17
C SER A 97 -6.32 3.60 -7.50
N ALA A 98 -7.54 3.13 -7.74
CA ALA A 98 -8.32 3.53 -8.91
C ALA A 98 -8.73 5.01 -8.86
N TRP A 99 -8.96 5.53 -7.65
CA TRP A 99 -9.33 6.92 -7.42
C TRP A 99 -8.15 7.87 -7.55
N TYR A 100 -6.94 7.42 -7.22
CA TYR A 100 -5.70 8.21 -7.37
C TYR A 100 -5.52 8.70 -8.81
N LYS A 101 -5.67 7.83 -9.82
CA LYS A 101 -5.56 8.24 -11.23
C LYS A 101 -6.55 9.34 -11.61
N LYS A 102 -7.77 9.27 -11.09
CA LYS A 102 -8.81 10.29 -11.35
C LYS A 102 -8.54 11.58 -10.58
N ALA A 103 -8.05 11.48 -9.35
CA ALA A 103 -7.71 12.62 -8.50
C ALA A 103 -6.50 13.39 -9.03
N ILE A 104 -5.45 12.69 -9.50
CA ILE A 104 -4.28 13.31 -10.14
C ILE A 104 -4.72 14.23 -11.27
N ARG A 105 -5.62 13.78 -12.16
CA ARG A 105 -6.14 14.64 -13.24
C ARG A 105 -6.86 15.89 -12.72
N LYS A 106 -7.58 15.78 -11.60
CA LYS A 106 -8.25 16.95 -10.98
C LYS A 106 -7.24 17.91 -10.38
N TRP A 107 -6.23 17.40 -9.68
CA TRP A 107 -5.19 18.20 -9.06
C TRP A 107 -4.31 18.89 -10.10
N GLN A 108 -3.90 18.19 -11.15
CA GLN A 108 -3.19 18.79 -12.29
C GLN A 108 -4.00 19.89 -12.96
N LYS A 109 -5.31 19.70 -13.14
CA LYS A 109 -6.18 20.75 -13.66
C LYS A 109 -6.21 21.97 -12.74
N MET A 110 -6.35 21.77 -11.42
CA MET A 110 -6.32 22.87 -10.45
C MET A 110 -4.99 23.64 -10.49
N GLU A 111 -3.85 22.95 -10.63
CA GLU A 111 -2.54 23.60 -10.80
C GLU A 111 -2.46 24.41 -12.10
N GLN A 112 -2.98 23.87 -13.20
CA GLN A 112 -3.02 24.57 -14.49
C GLN A 112 -3.95 25.79 -14.45
N ASP A 113 -5.13 25.66 -13.84
CA ASP A 113 -6.09 26.76 -13.69
C ASP A 113 -5.47 27.94 -12.89
N LEU A 114 -4.56 27.68 -11.94
CA LEU A 114 -3.79 28.71 -11.24
C LEU A 114 -2.74 29.35 -12.15
N MET A 115 -1.99 28.54 -12.90
CA MET A 115 -1.00 29.03 -13.86
C MET A 115 -1.65 29.89 -14.97
N ASP A 116 -2.84 29.52 -15.44
CA ASP A 116 -3.61 30.27 -16.44
C ASP A 116 -4.07 31.65 -15.90
N ARG A 117 -4.11 31.80 -14.57
CA ARG A 117 -4.36 33.07 -13.86
C ARG A 117 -3.07 33.80 -13.48
N ASP A 118 -1.92 33.35 -13.99
CA ASP A 118 -0.58 33.87 -13.67
C ASP A 118 -0.21 33.75 -12.17
N ILE A 119 -0.81 32.78 -11.47
CA ILE A 119 -0.51 32.45 -10.08
C ILE A 119 0.33 31.18 -10.06
N ARG A 120 1.61 31.28 -9.69
CA ARG A 120 2.50 30.11 -9.56
C ARG A 120 2.29 29.41 -8.21
N PRO A 121 1.82 28.15 -8.19
CA PRO A 121 1.64 27.41 -6.94
C PRO A 121 2.97 27.11 -6.23
N VAL A 122 2.97 27.14 -4.89
CA VAL A 122 4.16 26.82 -4.07
C VAL A 122 4.69 25.41 -4.35
N ILE A 123 3.80 24.47 -4.65
CA ILE A 123 4.11 23.06 -4.92
C ILE A 123 4.55 22.77 -6.35
N TRP A 124 4.63 23.78 -7.23
CA TRP A 124 4.86 23.56 -8.66
C TRP A 124 6.11 22.72 -8.94
N ASP A 125 7.19 23.03 -8.21
CA ASP A 125 8.49 22.36 -8.33
C ASP A 125 8.67 21.24 -7.29
N PHE A 126 7.58 20.74 -6.68
CA PHE A 126 7.66 19.64 -5.71
C PHE A 126 7.70 18.29 -6.44
N PRO A 127 8.41 17.28 -5.90
CA PRO A 127 8.33 15.92 -6.41
C PRO A 127 6.89 15.41 -6.44
N GLU A 128 6.50 14.72 -7.53
CA GLU A 128 5.11 14.28 -7.75
C GLU A 128 4.57 13.44 -6.58
N ARG A 129 5.38 12.54 -6.02
CA ARG A 129 4.98 11.68 -4.88
C ARG A 129 4.57 12.53 -3.68
N SER A 130 5.42 13.47 -3.30
CA SER A 130 5.20 14.40 -2.19
C SER A 130 3.93 15.21 -2.43
N LYS A 131 3.76 15.72 -3.65
CA LYS A 131 2.60 16.52 -4.07
C LYS A 131 1.27 15.76 -3.98
N TRP A 132 1.20 14.58 -4.61
CA TRP A 132 0.00 13.74 -4.61
C TRP A 132 -0.33 13.17 -3.24
N TRP A 133 0.69 12.94 -2.40
CA TRP A 133 0.48 12.51 -1.03
C TRP A 133 -0.14 13.62 -0.17
N LEU A 134 0.35 14.87 -0.27
CA LEU A 134 -0.26 16.01 0.42
C LEU A 134 -1.73 16.17 0.04
N PHE A 135 -2.03 16.22 -1.26
CA PHE A 135 -3.40 16.37 -1.75
C PHE A 135 -4.33 15.21 -1.37
N ALA A 136 -3.80 13.99 -1.24
CA ALA A 136 -4.59 12.87 -0.75
C ALA A 136 -4.94 12.99 0.74
N ASN A 137 -4.16 13.74 1.53
CA ASN A 137 -4.38 13.98 2.95
C ASN A 137 -4.96 15.38 3.21
N ASP A 138 -5.88 15.81 2.34
CA ASP A 138 -6.69 17.03 2.47
C ASP A 138 -5.90 18.35 2.52
N VAL A 139 -4.64 18.35 2.12
CA VAL A 139 -3.91 19.59 1.83
C VAL A 139 -4.41 20.13 0.49
N THR A 140 -4.64 21.43 0.38
CA THR A 140 -5.09 22.06 -0.87
C THR A 140 -4.31 23.33 -1.17
N LEU A 141 -4.61 23.97 -2.31
CA LEU A 141 -4.03 25.25 -2.69
C LEU A 141 -5.03 26.38 -2.52
N ASN A 142 -4.56 27.50 -1.97
CA ASN A 142 -5.29 28.75 -1.95
C ASN A 142 -5.41 29.27 -3.40
N GLN A 143 -6.63 29.66 -3.77
CA GLN A 143 -6.97 30.06 -5.13
C GLN A 143 -6.55 31.49 -5.47
N GLU A 144 -6.12 32.29 -4.50
CA GLU A 144 -5.72 33.69 -4.70
C GLU A 144 -4.21 33.85 -4.88
N ASP A 145 -3.41 33.11 -4.11
CA ASP A 145 -1.95 33.27 -4.06
C ASP A 145 -1.17 31.98 -4.36
N GLY A 146 -1.84 30.83 -4.51
CA GLY A 146 -1.20 29.54 -4.76
C GLY A 146 -0.47 28.95 -3.54
N SER A 147 -0.71 29.47 -2.34
CA SER A 147 -0.15 28.97 -1.09
C SER A 147 -0.81 27.66 -0.62
N LEU A 148 -0.14 26.93 0.27
CA LEU A 148 -0.66 25.69 0.84
C LEU A 148 -1.69 25.96 1.95
N VAL A 149 -2.88 25.40 1.81
CA VAL A 149 -3.88 25.33 2.86
C VAL A 149 -3.73 23.97 3.53
N VAL A 150 -3.11 23.96 4.72
CA VAL A 150 -2.74 22.74 5.46
C VAL A 150 -3.64 22.58 6.68
N PRO A 151 -4.31 21.42 6.87
CA PRO A 151 -5.06 21.16 8.09
C PRO A 151 -4.11 20.95 9.27
N HIS A 152 -4.54 21.31 10.49
CA HIS A 152 -3.71 21.28 11.71
C HIS A 152 -2.95 19.94 11.91
N GLN A 153 -3.61 18.81 11.64
CA GLN A 153 -3.00 17.47 11.78
C GLN A 153 -1.82 17.21 10.82
N MET A 154 -1.71 17.97 9.74
CA MET A 154 -0.69 17.83 8.68
C MET A 154 0.41 18.90 8.78
N GLU A 155 0.27 19.90 9.64
CA GLU A 155 1.21 21.03 9.71
C GLU A 155 2.66 20.61 9.93
N GLU A 156 2.90 19.67 10.85
CA GLU A 156 4.24 19.18 11.15
C GLU A 156 4.89 18.56 9.90
N VAL A 157 4.20 17.63 9.25
CA VAL A 157 4.74 16.92 8.08
C VAL A 157 4.80 17.82 6.86
N ALA A 158 3.87 18.75 6.68
CA ALA A 158 3.96 19.72 5.60
C ALA A 158 5.22 20.60 5.76
N ARG A 159 5.50 21.10 6.97
CA ARG A 159 6.74 21.86 7.25
C ARG A 159 7.99 21.02 7.00
N ASP A 160 8.06 19.82 7.59
CA ASP A 160 9.20 18.92 7.44
C ASP A 160 9.44 18.54 5.96
N LEU A 161 8.38 18.42 5.17
CA LEU A 161 8.45 18.12 3.75
C LEU A 161 9.01 19.28 2.93
N VAL A 162 8.58 20.51 3.21
CA VAL A 162 9.16 21.70 2.56
C VAL A 162 10.66 21.77 2.87
N THR A 163 11.05 21.60 4.13
CA THR A 163 12.47 21.57 4.52
C THR A 163 13.24 20.46 3.82
N ALA A 164 12.70 19.23 3.76
CA ALA A 164 13.38 18.13 3.07
C ALA A 164 13.56 18.39 1.56
N ILE A 165 12.61 19.07 0.92
CA ILE A 165 12.69 19.47 -0.49
C ILE A 165 13.73 20.59 -0.68
N GLU A 166 13.78 21.56 0.22
CA GLU A 166 14.80 22.62 0.18
C GLU A 166 16.20 22.05 0.35
N GLU A 167 16.41 21.17 1.34
CA GLU A 167 17.69 20.48 1.53
C GLU A 167 18.07 19.61 0.33
N ALA A 168 17.08 19.02 -0.37
CA ALA A 168 17.32 18.27 -1.60
C ALA A 168 17.79 19.19 -2.73
N ARG A 169 17.19 20.40 -2.83
CA ARG A 169 17.58 21.42 -3.82
C ARG A 169 18.95 22.02 -3.55
N GLU A 170 19.30 22.21 -2.28
CA GLU A 170 20.62 22.70 -1.86
C GLU A 170 21.72 21.63 -1.98
N GLY A 171 21.34 20.35 -2.16
CA GLY A 171 22.27 19.23 -2.24
C GLY A 171 22.77 18.73 -0.88
N THR A 172 22.23 19.25 0.23
CA THR A 172 22.50 18.73 1.58
C THR A 172 21.86 17.35 1.76
N PHE A 173 20.73 17.13 1.09
CA PHE A 173 20.04 15.85 1.03
C PHE A 173 20.05 15.31 -0.40
N HIS A 174 20.34 14.02 -0.56
CA HIS A 174 20.27 13.35 -1.85
C HIS A 174 19.16 12.30 -1.77
N PRO A 175 17.94 12.61 -2.23
CA PRO A 175 16.82 11.66 -2.19
C PRO A 175 17.18 10.42 -3.01
N GLN A 176 17.04 9.25 -2.41
CA GLN A 176 17.34 7.97 -3.07
C GLN A 176 16.26 6.93 -2.78
N ARG A 177 15.43 6.68 -3.79
CA ARG A 177 14.37 5.66 -3.82
C ARG A 177 13.40 5.68 -2.63
N GLU A 178 13.73 4.88 -1.61
CA GLU A 178 12.93 4.70 -0.39
C GLU A 178 13.18 5.81 0.62
N ASN A 179 14.33 6.47 0.53
CA ASN A 179 14.69 7.62 1.35
C ASN A 179 14.59 8.90 0.51
N ASP A 180 13.37 9.27 0.17
CA ASP A 180 13.05 10.53 -0.50
C ASP A 180 12.55 11.59 0.49
N GLU A 181 12.19 12.77 -0.03
CA GLU A 181 11.76 13.91 0.78
C GLU A 181 10.54 13.57 1.64
N LEU A 182 9.61 12.79 1.09
CA LEU A 182 8.41 12.36 1.79
C LEU A 182 8.73 11.36 2.90
N THR A 183 9.56 10.36 2.66
CA THR A 183 9.98 9.41 3.71
C THR A 183 10.70 10.14 4.84
N ARG A 184 11.55 11.11 4.50
CA ARG A 184 12.26 11.92 5.49
C ARG A 184 11.30 12.77 6.33
N ALA A 185 10.34 13.43 5.69
CA ALA A 185 9.30 14.21 6.36
C ALA A 185 8.41 13.35 7.27
N LEU A 186 8.08 12.13 6.85
CA LEU A 186 7.28 11.20 7.64
C LEU A 186 8.04 10.60 8.83
N LYS A 187 9.38 10.75 8.88
CA LYS A 187 10.25 10.22 9.96
C LYS A 187 10.06 8.71 10.21
N ASN A 188 9.60 7.98 9.19
CA ASN A 188 9.34 6.54 9.26
C ASN A 188 9.95 5.87 8.03
N PRO A 189 10.85 4.89 8.19
CA PRO A 189 11.42 4.17 7.05
C PRO A 189 10.31 3.49 6.24
N GLU A 190 10.43 3.61 4.92
CA GLU A 190 9.49 2.96 4.02
C GLU A 190 9.65 1.43 4.03
N HIS A 191 8.55 0.71 3.89
CA HIS A 191 8.59 -0.76 3.93
C HIS A 191 9.22 -1.33 2.64
N PRO A 192 10.27 -2.17 2.73
CA PRO A 192 11.17 -2.45 1.61
C PRO A 192 10.65 -3.47 0.56
N ARG A 193 9.35 -3.74 0.52
CA ARG A 193 8.78 -4.83 -0.31
C ARG A 193 7.71 -4.40 -1.31
N ARG A 194 7.19 -3.17 -1.22
CA ARG A 194 6.13 -2.69 -2.10
C ARG A 194 6.44 -1.27 -2.56
N THR A 195 6.13 -1.03 -3.83
CA THR A 195 6.27 0.30 -4.44
C THR A 195 5.15 1.22 -3.97
N HIS A 196 5.49 2.50 -3.96
CA HIS A 196 4.72 3.70 -3.61
C HIS A 196 3.30 3.70 -4.21
N SER A 197 2.39 4.43 -3.56
CA SER A 197 1.04 4.99 -3.92
C SER A 197 0.20 4.45 -5.11
N ILE A 198 0.77 3.75 -6.08
CA ILE A 198 0.16 2.99 -7.16
C ILE A 198 0.18 1.51 -6.77
N SER A 199 -0.97 0.98 -6.35
CA SER A 199 -1.12 -0.41 -5.92
C SER A 199 -0.45 -1.43 -6.85
N MET A 200 0.21 -2.43 -6.24
CA MET A 200 0.61 -3.71 -6.85
C MET A 200 1.72 -3.69 -7.91
N VAL A 201 2.45 -2.58 -8.06
CA VAL A 201 3.68 -2.56 -8.87
C VAL A 201 4.85 -3.02 -7.98
N PRO A 202 5.65 -4.03 -8.36
CA PRO A 202 6.89 -4.37 -7.64
C PRO A 202 8.00 -3.36 -7.96
N TRP A 203 8.93 -3.14 -7.02
CA TRP A 203 10.08 -2.23 -7.20
C TRP A 203 10.88 -2.49 -8.47
N LYS A 204 10.93 -3.75 -8.92
CA LYS A 204 11.59 -4.13 -10.18
C LYS A 204 11.01 -3.40 -11.40
N VAL A 205 9.72 -3.12 -11.38
CA VAL A 205 8.99 -2.48 -12.48
C VAL A 205 9.11 -0.96 -12.38
N ASP A 206 9.00 -0.41 -11.17
CA ASP A 206 9.03 1.04 -10.94
C ASP A 206 10.43 1.64 -11.09
N TRP A 207 11.45 0.92 -10.61
CA TRP A 207 12.86 1.33 -10.69
C TRP A 207 13.60 0.70 -11.87
N ALA A 208 12.89 0.17 -12.88
CA ALA A 208 13.50 -0.54 -14.00
C ALA A 208 14.51 0.33 -14.79
N GLY A 209 14.33 1.65 -14.79
CA GLY A 209 15.21 2.62 -15.43
C GLY A 209 16.22 3.31 -14.50
N ASP A 210 16.17 3.05 -13.18
CA ASP A 210 17.11 3.63 -12.22
C ASP A 210 18.41 2.83 -12.23
N SER A 211 19.50 3.45 -12.68
CA SER A 211 20.83 2.84 -12.79
C SER A 211 21.37 2.36 -11.44
N SER A 212 20.90 2.93 -10.34
CA SER A 212 21.30 2.52 -9.01
C SER A 212 20.61 1.21 -8.59
N TYR A 213 19.46 0.84 -9.20
CA TYR A 213 18.65 -0.32 -8.80
C TYR A 213 19.31 -1.66 -9.17
N LYS A 214 19.86 -2.33 -8.16
CA LYS A 214 20.43 -3.68 -8.30
C LYS A 214 19.49 -4.71 -7.70
N THR A 215 18.96 -5.61 -8.54
CA THR A 215 18.25 -6.80 -8.04
C THR A 215 19.12 -7.58 -7.05
N HIS A 216 18.50 -8.22 -6.04
CA HIS A 216 19.21 -9.05 -5.04
C HIS A 216 20.21 -10.02 -5.68
N ARG A 217 19.86 -10.62 -6.82
CA ARG A 217 20.75 -11.52 -7.58
C ARG A 217 22.02 -10.82 -8.09
N LYS A 218 21.90 -9.61 -8.64
CA LYS A 218 23.05 -8.79 -9.08
C LYS A 218 23.91 -8.31 -7.89
N LYS A 219 23.27 -7.88 -6.80
CA LYS A 219 23.98 -7.45 -5.57
C LYS A 219 24.78 -8.61 -4.96
N LYS A 220 24.17 -9.80 -4.87
CA LYS A 220 24.83 -11.01 -4.39
C LYS A 220 26.00 -11.43 -5.28
N ALA A 221 25.82 -11.44 -6.60
CA ALA A 221 26.90 -11.77 -7.54
C ALA A 221 28.08 -10.78 -7.48
N GLU A 222 27.83 -9.47 -7.33
CA GLU A 222 28.91 -8.49 -7.11
C GLU A 222 29.62 -8.69 -5.78
N GLN A 223 28.87 -9.03 -4.72
CA GLN A 223 29.44 -9.30 -3.40
C GLN A 223 30.31 -10.56 -3.43
N ASP A 224 29.84 -11.62 -4.09
CA ASP A 224 30.57 -12.87 -4.31
C ASP A 224 31.83 -12.61 -5.17
N ASN A 225 31.73 -11.80 -6.24
CA ASN A 225 32.89 -11.40 -7.06
C ASN A 225 33.91 -10.55 -6.29
N LYS A 226 33.46 -9.65 -5.41
CA LYS A 226 34.34 -8.86 -4.54
C LYS A 226 35.06 -9.74 -3.52
N ILE A 227 34.38 -10.74 -2.97
CA ILE A 227 35.00 -11.72 -2.06
C ILE A 227 36.04 -12.56 -2.81
N HIS A 228 35.73 -13.01 -4.03
CA HIS A 228 36.65 -13.78 -4.86
C HIS A 228 37.86 -12.95 -5.35
N ALA A 229 37.71 -11.63 -5.52
CA ALA A 229 38.82 -10.75 -5.90
C ALA A 229 39.77 -10.39 -4.74
N LEU A 230 39.39 -10.73 -3.50
CA LEU A 230 40.19 -10.52 -2.29
C LEU A 230 40.92 -11.80 -1.82
N GLN A 231 40.78 -12.91 -2.56
CA GLN A 231 41.50 -14.17 -2.39
C GLN A 231 42.57 -14.31 -3.46
#